data_AF-A0A317ESH4-F1
#
_entry.id   AF-A0A317ESH4-F1
#
_cell.length_a   1.000
_cell.length_b   1.000
_cell.length_c   1.000
_cell.angle_alpha   90.00
_cell.angle_beta   90.00
_cell.angle_gamma   90.00
#
_symmetry.space_group_name_H-M   'P 1'
#
loop_
_entity.id
_entity.type
_entity.pdbx_description
1 polymer ?
#
loop_
_entity_poly.entity_id
_entity_poly.type
_entity_poly.pdbx_seq_one_letter_code
_entity_poly.pdbx_strand_id
1 'polypeptide(L)'
;MEAQKSKPYFKAIERWLGKHQEGLILGGILGFSLTAAYLLSQKRKPVQPAKALEPTLHMERYIFDLETDQGKQQVVVESSGECYAVKLDENNLGSMWQDEEKGLQWHTHDEALKPYIYDIANLLGEAFSRKGFPAILKGAYPEIIATEWKSSETLEVLLKPETDLEVFGTFLKDEVLNLADFDDHLDLMVKRAGEDYFIVIGVN
;
A
#
# COMPACT_ATOMS: atom_id res chain seq x y z
N MET A 1 -67.78 -0.12 19.17
CA MET A 1 -66.73 -0.80 19.96
C MET A 1 -67.04 -2.29 19.94
N GLU A 2 -66.44 -3.03 19.00
CA GLU A 2 -66.58 -4.50 18.94
C GLU A 2 -65.44 -5.14 19.74
N ALA A 3 -65.79 -5.98 20.71
CA ALA A 3 -64.83 -6.74 21.50
C ALA A 3 -64.24 -7.88 20.65
N GLN A 4 -62.93 -7.80 20.43
CA GLN A 4 -62.15 -8.78 19.65
C GLN A 4 -62.10 -10.12 20.41
N LYS A 5 -62.90 -11.10 19.96
CA LYS A 5 -62.89 -12.47 20.49
C LYS A 5 -61.53 -13.11 20.24
N SER A 6 -60.69 -13.21 21.28
CA SER A 6 -59.43 -13.95 21.24
C SER A 6 -59.69 -15.42 20.85
N LYS A 7 -59.01 -15.90 19.80
CA LYS A 7 -59.17 -17.26 19.25
C LYS A 7 -58.85 -18.34 20.32
N PRO A 8 -59.62 -19.43 20.41
CA PRO A 8 -59.53 -20.42 21.49
C PRO A 8 -58.18 -21.16 21.59
N TYR A 9 -57.35 -21.09 20.56
CA TYR A 9 -56.02 -21.70 20.52
C TYR A 9 -55.04 -21.10 21.54
N PHE A 10 -55.09 -19.78 21.79
CA PHE A 10 -54.16 -19.13 22.73
C PHE A 10 -54.38 -19.59 24.18
N LYS A 11 -55.64 -19.79 24.58
CA LYS A 11 -55.97 -20.27 25.94
C LYS A 11 -55.53 -21.72 26.17
N ALA A 12 -55.49 -22.55 25.12
CA ALA A 12 -55.00 -23.92 25.22
C ALA A 12 -53.48 -23.94 25.42
N ILE A 13 -52.76 -23.08 24.70
CA ILE A 13 -51.30 -22.93 24.79
C ILE A 13 -50.91 -22.40 26.18
N GLU A 14 -51.58 -21.38 26.71
CA GLU A 14 -51.31 -20.84 28.06
C GLU A 14 -51.50 -21.86 29.18
N ARG A 15 -52.56 -22.68 29.11
CA ARG A 15 -52.79 -23.74 30.11
C ARG A 15 -51.75 -24.85 30.03
N TRP A 16 -51.31 -25.18 28.82
CA TRP A 16 -50.26 -26.17 28.61
C TRP A 16 -48.91 -25.67 29.11
N LEU A 17 -48.55 -24.42 28.77
CA LEU A 17 -47.38 -23.68 29.26
C LEU A 17 -47.33 -23.64 30.79
N GLY A 18 -48.45 -23.31 31.45
CA GLY A 18 -48.53 -23.25 32.90
C GLY A 18 -48.30 -24.59 33.60
N LYS A 19 -48.64 -25.72 32.95
CA LYS A 19 -48.40 -27.07 33.50
C LYS A 19 -46.98 -27.59 33.25
N HIS A 20 -46.26 -27.05 32.27
CA HIS A 20 -45.00 -27.60 31.78
C HIS A 20 -43.86 -26.56 31.85
N GLN A 21 -43.95 -25.60 32.78
CA GLN A 21 -42.97 -24.52 32.93
C GLN A 21 -41.54 -25.06 33.16
N GLU A 22 -41.38 -26.09 33.99
CA GLU A 22 -40.08 -26.71 34.26
C GLU A 22 -39.46 -27.34 33.00
N GLY A 23 -40.27 -28.01 32.19
CA GLY A 23 -39.84 -28.62 30.93
C GLY A 23 -39.40 -27.60 29.88
N LEU A 24 -40.04 -26.43 29.86
CA LEU A 24 -39.68 -25.33 28.96
C LEU A 24 -38.39 -24.62 29.37
N ILE A 25 -38.17 -24.45 30.68
CA ILE A 25 -36.91 -23.89 31.20
C ILE A 25 -35.75 -24.84 30.87
N LEU A 26 -35.92 -26.14 31.13
CA LEU A 26 -34.91 -27.15 30.80
C LEU A 26 -34.64 -27.23 29.29
N GLY A 27 -35.69 -27.20 28.46
CA GLY A 27 -35.56 -27.18 27.00
C GLY A 27 -34.86 -25.92 26.48
N GLY A 28 -35.16 -24.76 27.07
CA GLY A 28 -34.51 -23.48 26.73
C GLY A 28 -33.02 -23.48 27.07
N ILE A 29 -32.65 -23.96 28.26
CA ILE A 29 -31.25 -24.04 28.70
C ILE A 29 -30.45 -24.99 27.79
N LEU A 30 -31.01 -26.16 27.46
CA LEU A 30 -30.35 -27.13 26.58
C LEU A 30 -30.18 -26.58 25.15
N GLY A 31 -31.23 -25.95 24.59
CA GLY A 31 -31.18 -25.35 23.26
C GLY A 31 -30.16 -24.21 23.15
N PHE A 32 -30.10 -23.34 24.16
CA PHE A 32 -29.13 -22.25 24.20
C PHE A 32 -27.69 -22.77 24.34
N SER A 33 -27.47 -23.76 25.21
CA SER A 33 -26.14 -24.35 25.45
C SER A 33 -25.59 -25.04 24.20
N LEU A 34 -26.43 -25.78 23.46
CA LEU A 34 -26.05 -26.41 22.20
C LEU A 34 -25.68 -25.39 21.12
N THR A 35 -26.45 -24.31 21.03
CA THR A 35 -26.20 -23.24 20.04
C THR A 35 -24.91 -22.48 20.37
N ALA A 36 -24.68 -22.16 21.64
CA ALA A 36 -23.46 -21.52 22.10
C ALA A 36 -22.22 -22.42 21.87
N ALA A 37 -22.32 -23.71 22.19
CA ALA A 37 -21.27 -24.68 21.94
C ALA A 37 -20.96 -24.82 20.44
N TYR A 38 -21.99 -24.82 19.58
CA TYR A 38 -21.83 -24.87 18.13
C TYR A 38 -21.09 -23.62 17.61
N LEU A 39 -21.50 -22.41 18.03
CA LEU A 39 -20.85 -21.16 17.63
C LEU A 39 -19.41 -21.04 18.14
N LEU A 40 -19.11 -21.54 19.35
CA LEU A 40 -17.75 -21.56 19.89
C LEU A 40 -16.89 -22.65 19.22
N SER A 41 -17.50 -23.76 18.78
CA SER A 41 -16.81 -24.84 18.06
C SER A 41 -16.53 -24.52 16.58
N GLN A 42 -17.24 -23.53 16.00
CA GLN A 42 -16.82 -22.88 14.77
C GLN A 42 -15.54 -22.10 15.06
N LYS A 43 -14.44 -22.85 15.11
CA LYS A 43 -13.07 -22.35 15.19
C LYS A 43 -12.97 -21.14 14.30
N ARG A 44 -12.65 -19.99 14.91
CA ARG A 44 -12.22 -18.79 14.18
C ARG A 44 -11.23 -19.26 13.13
N LYS A 45 -11.64 -19.25 11.86
CA LYS A 45 -10.68 -19.42 10.77
C LYS A 45 -9.61 -18.39 11.07
N PRO A 46 -8.32 -18.75 11.11
CA PRO A 46 -7.27 -17.75 11.26
C PRO A 46 -7.59 -16.70 10.21
N VAL A 47 -7.82 -15.47 10.67
CA VAL A 47 -7.95 -14.32 9.78
C VAL A 47 -6.63 -14.32 9.06
N GLN A 48 -6.63 -14.85 7.83
CA GLN A 48 -5.47 -14.71 6.97
C GLN A 48 -5.24 -13.20 6.92
N PRO A 49 -4.01 -12.71 7.19
CA PRO A 49 -3.71 -11.31 6.99
C PRO A 49 -4.20 -10.99 5.58
N ALA A 50 -5.01 -9.93 5.46
CA ALA A 50 -5.57 -9.51 4.18
C ALA A 50 -4.43 -9.56 3.17
N LYS A 51 -4.56 -10.45 2.19
CA LYS A 51 -3.59 -10.57 1.10
C LYS A 51 -3.47 -9.16 0.55
N ALA A 52 -2.26 -8.58 0.60
CA ALA A 52 -2.03 -7.22 0.12
C ALA A 52 -2.72 -7.10 -1.23
N LEU A 53 -3.65 -6.14 -1.34
CA LEU A 53 -4.36 -5.87 -2.59
C LEU A 53 -3.28 -5.66 -3.65
N GLU A 54 -3.27 -6.53 -4.66
CA GLU A 54 -2.44 -6.30 -5.84
C GLU A 54 -2.89 -4.94 -6.42
N PRO A 55 -1.97 -3.96 -6.53
CA PRO A 55 -2.33 -2.60 -6.88
C PRO A 55 -2.81 -2.60 -8.34
N THR A 56 -4.12 -2.46 -8.52
CA THR A 56 -4.76 -2.26 -9.83
C THR A 56 -5.38 -0.87 -9.95
N LEU A 57 -4.96 0.06 -9.09
CA LEU A 57 -5.03 1.50 -9.38
C LEU A 57 -3.64 1.94 -9.79
N HIS A 58 -3.57 2.90 -10.72
CA HIS A 58 -2.37 3.61 -11.17
C HIS A 58 -1.68 4.31 -9.99
N MET A 59 -1.08 3.53 -9.09
CA MET A 59 -0.35 4.02 -7.94
C MET A 59 1.08 4.22 -8.38
N GLU A 60 1.44 5.48 -8.58
CA GLU A 60 2.83 5.84 -8.80
C GLU A 60 3.58 5.73 -7.47
N ARG A 61 4.75 5.08 -7.52
CA ARG A 61 5.61 4.91 -6.35
C ARG A 61 6.93 5.62 -6.62
N TYR A 62 7.35 6.42 -5.67
CA TYR A 62 8.62 7.13 -5.71
C TYR A 62 9.45 6.72 -4.50
N ILE A 63 10.73 6.42 -4.73
CA ILE A 63 11.66 6.04 -3.66
C ILE A 63 12.83 7.01 -3.65
N PHE A 64 12.84 7.88 -2.65
CA PHE A 64 13.87 8.88 -2.43
C PHE A 64 14.80 8.46 -1.29
N ASP A 65 16.00 9.03 -1.28
CA ASP A 65 16.83 9.02 -0.10
C ASP A 65 16.80 10.41 0.54
N LEU A 66 16.53 10.47 1.85
CA LEU A 66 16.40 11.68 2.64
C LEU A 66 17.48 11.72 3.73
N GLU A 67 18.18 12.84 3.85
CA GLU A 67 19.13 13.05 4.94
C GLU A 67 18.39 13.49 6.21
N THR A 68 18.49 12.71 7.28
CA THR A 68 17.89 13.03 8.58
C THR A 68 18.96 13.08 9.67
N ASP A 69 18.57 13.47 10.89
CA ASP A 69 19.48 13.47 12.05
C ASP A 69 20.04 12.07 12.38
N GLN A 70 19.38 11.00 11.88
CA GLN A 70 19.82 9.60 12.04
C GLN A 70 20.67 9.11 10.87
N GLY A 71 20.96 9.98 9.90
CA GLY A 71 21.67 9.67 8.67
C GLY A 71 20.73 9.56 7.48
N LYS A 72 21.21 8.91 6.42
CA LYS A 72 20.48 8.74 5.17
C LYS A 72 19.40 7.66 5.32
N GLN A 73 18.14 8.05 5.16
CA GLN A 73 16.97 7.18 5.29
C GLN A 73 16.20 7.10 3.96
N GLN A 74 15.48 6.01 3.74
CA GLN A 74 14.68 5.83 2.52
C GLN A 74 13.26 6.32 2.74
N VAL A 75 12.80 7.23 1.88
CA VAL A 75 11.41 7.67 1.82
C VAL A 75 10.71 6.99 0.66
N VAL A 76 9.58 6.34 0.94
CA VAL A 76 8.67 5.80 -0.07
C VAL A 76 7.42 6.64 -0.10
N VAL A 77 7.13 7.23 -1.25
CA VAL A 77 5.90 7.98 -1.51
C VAL A 77 5.05 7.20 -2.50
N GLU A 78 3.82 6.88 -2.12
CA GLU A 78 2.85 6.17 -2.95
C GLU A 78 1.69 7.14 -3.26
N SER A 79 1.49 7.48 -4.53
CA SER A 79 0.43 8.36 -4.99
C SER A 79 -0.87 7.57 -5.26
N SER A 80 -1.99 8.15 -4.87
CA SER A 80 -3.33 7.67 -5.22
C SER A 80 -4.26 8.86 -5.39
N GLY A 81 -4.42 9.33 -6.63
CA GLY A 81 -5.12 10.58 -6.94
C GLY A 81 -4.34 11.79 -6.40
N GLU A 82 -4.98 12.62 -5.60
CA GLU A 82 -4.38 13.82 -5.00
C GLU A 82 -3.67 13.56 -3.65
N CYS A 83 -3.71 12.31 -3.17
CA CYS A 83 -3.19 11.92 -1.87
C CYS A 83 -1.93 11.05 -2.02
N TYR A 84 -0.93 11.37 -1.21
CA TYR A 84 0.38 10.73 -1.20
C TYR A 84 0.61 10.11 0.17
N ALA A 85 0.69 8.77 0.21
CA ALA A 85 1.06 8.05 1.41
C ALA A 85 2.59 8.02 1.55
N VAL A 86 3.10 8.35 2.74
CA VAL A 86 4.54 8.50 3.00
C VAL A 86 5.02 7.50 4.03
N LYS A 87 6.09 6.77 3.70
CA LYS A 87 6.80 5.88 4.62
C LYS A 87 8.28 6.29 4.70
N LEU A 88 8.86 6.23 5.89
CA LEU A 88 10.29 6.46 6.15
C LEU A 88 10.88 5.19 6.79
N ASP A 89 11.83 4.54 6.12
CA ASP A 89 12.41 3.25 6.53
C ASP A 89 11.33 2.25 6.99
N GLU A 90 10.35 1.98 6.13
CA GLU A 90 9.18 1.12 6.35
C GLU A 90 8.13 1.65 7.36
N ASN A 91 8.44 2.68 8.14
CA ASN A 91 7.50 3.28 9.08
C ASN A 91 6.54 4.22 8.35
N ASN A 92 5.23 3.97 8.44
CA ASN A 92 4.22 4.87 7.89
C ASN A 92 4.20 6.18 8.70
N LEU A 93 4.55 7.30 8.06
CA LEU A 93 4.54 8.63 8.67
C LEU A 93 3.18 9.32 8.53
N GLY A 94 2.37 8.91 7.55
CA GLY A 94 1.05 9.48 7.29
C GLY A 94 0.79 9.75 5.81
N SER A 95 -0.03 10.75 5.57
CA SER A 95 -0.45 11.16 4.23
C SER A 95 -0.27 12.66 4.03
N MET A 96 0.04 13.05 2.80
CA MET A 96 0.07 14.45 2.37
C MET A 96 -0.71 14.64 1.07
N TRP A 97 -1.22 15.84 0.87
CA TRP A 97 -1.90 16.23 -0.37
C TRP A 97 -1.50 17.65 -0.74
N GLN A 98 -1.67 17.97 -2.02
CA GLN A 98 -1.41 19.30 -2.55
C GLN A 98 -2.73 20.09 -2.60
N ASP A 99 -2.71 21.36 -2.16
CA ASP A 99 -3.86 22.26 -2.31
C ASP A 99 -3.80 22.96 -3.68
N GLU A 100 -4.57 22.46 -4.65
CA GLU A 100 -4.61 23.02 -6.00
C GLU A 100 -5.08 24.48 -6.05
N GLU A 101 -5.93 24.92 -5.12
CA GLU A 101 -6.46 26.29 -5.08
C GLU A 101 -5.41 27.30 -4.57
N LYS A 102 -4.43 26.83 -3.78
CA LYS A 102 -3.36 27.67 -3.19
C LYS A 102 -1.97 27.44 -3.79
N GLY A 103 -1.85 26.62 -4.84
CA GLY A 103 -0.61 26.40 -5.59
C GLY A 103 0.21 25.20 -5.13
N LEU A 104 1.54 25.32 -5.04
CA LEU A 104 2.46 24.23 -4.65
C LEU A 104 2.50 24.00 -3.12
N GLN A 105 1.39 24.26 -2.40
CA GLN A 105 1.33 24.10 -0.95
C GLN A 105 0.95 22.66 -0.60
N TRP A 106 1.77 22.05 0.25
CA TRP A 106 1.58 20.68 0.72
C TRP A 106 1.07 20.68 2.16
N HIS A 107 0.11 19.80 2.44
CA HIS A 107 -0.55 19.70 3.73
C HIS A 107 -0.50 18.26 4.26
N THR A 108 -0.47 18.13 5.58
CA THR A 108 -0.68 16.85 6.30
C THR A 108 -1.41 17.13 7.62
N HIS A 109 -2.18 16.13 8.08
CA HIS A 109 -2.69 16.09 9.45
C HIS A 109 -1.78 15.29 10.39
N ASP A 110 -0.78 14.59 9.86
CA ASP A 110 0.04 13.65 10.60
C ASP A 110 1.27 14.35 11.19
N GLU A 111 1.33 14.47 12.52
CA GLU A 111 2.42 15.16 13.23
C GLU A 111 3.80 14.58 12.92
N ALA A 112 3.89 13.28 12.68
CA ALA A 112 5.14 12.60 12.35
C ALA A 112 5.69 12.98 10.96
N LEU A 113 4.83 13.41 10.04
CA LEU A 113 5.21 13.78 8.67
C LEU A 113 5.58 15.25 8.53
N LYS A 114 5.04 16.12 9.39
CA LYS A 114 5.26 17.59 9.34
C LYS A 114 6.74 18.01 9.20
N PRO A 115 7.71 17.39 9.90
CA PRO A 115 9.11 17.80 9.78
C PRO A 115 9.69 17.58 8.38
N TYR A 116 9.15 16.61 7.63
CA TYR A 116 9.71 16.15 6.36
C TYR A 116 8.95 16.66 5.13
N ILE A 117 7.77 17.29 5.32
CA ILE A 117 6.91 17.74 4.22
C ILE A 117 7.67 18.56 3.18
N TYR A 118 8.49 19.50 3.64
CA TYR A 118 9.15 20.44 2.74
C TYR A 118 10.17 19.72 1.85
N ASP A 119 10.97 18.84 2.42
CA ASP A 119 11.98 18.08 1.69
C ASP A 119 11.33 17.09 0.72
N ILE A 120 10.26 16.41 1.16
CA ILE A 120 9.50 15.48 0.30
C ILE A 120 8.81 16.22 -0.84
N ALA A 121 8.22 17.38 -0.57
CA ALA A 121 7.62 18.23 -1.58
C ALA A 121 8.63 18.68 -2.64
N ASN A 122 9.83 19.07 -2.23
CA ASN A 122 10.91 19.42 -3.15
C ASN A 122 11.33 18.21 -4.00
N LEU A 123 11.48 17.04 -3.38
CA LEU A 123 11.83 15.79 -4.08
C LEU A 123 10.76 15.39 -5.10
N LEU A 124 9.47 15.52 -4.76
CA LEU A 124 8.36 15.27 -5.68
C LEU A 124 8.32 16.28 -6.83
N GLY A 125 8.59 17.56 -6.55
CA GLY A 125 8.71 18.59 -7.58
C GLY A 125 9.84 18.31 -8.58
N GLU A 126 10.90 17.63 -8.14
CA GLU A 126 12.01 17.20 -9.00
C GLU A 126 11.84 15.78 -9.58
N ALA A 127 10.80 15.02 -9.19
CA ALA A 127 10.67 13.60 -9.53
C ALA A 127 10.70 13.33 -11.05
N PHE A 128 9.99 14.15 -11.83
CA PHE A 128 9.92 14.04 -13.29
C PHE A 128 11.08 14.74 -14.02
N SER A 129 12.03 15.30 -13.28
CA SER A 129 13.26 15.82 -13.86
C SER A 129 14.30 14.71 -14.01
N ARG A 130 15.33 14.95 -14.83
CA ARG A 130 16.53 14.11 -14.90
C ARG A 130 17.08 13.74 -13.51
N LYS A 131 17.08 14.69 -12.56
CA LYS A 131 17.60 14.47 -11.20
C LYS A 131 16.73 13.52 -10.37
N GLY A 132 15.42 13.57 -10.57
CA GLY A 132 14.45 12.73 -9.88
C GLY A 132 14.21 11.37 -10.55
N PHE A 133 14.64 11.22 -11.80
CA PHE A 133 14.50 9.97 -12.56
C PHE A 133 14.99 8.69 -11.82
N PRO A 134 16.12 8.70 -11.07
CA PRO A 134 16.52 7.56 -10.27
C PRO A 134 15.45 7.11 -9.24
N ALA A 135 14.69 8.06 -8.68
CA ALA A 135 13.63 7.77 -7.71
C ALA A 135 12.41 7.11 -8.37
N ILE A 136 12.07 7.52 -9.61
CA ILE A 136 11.03 6.87 -10.42
C ILE A 136 11.47 5.45 -10.76
N LEU A 137 12.70 5.26 -11.25
CA LEU A 137 13.23 3.93 -11.58
C LEU A 137 13.16 2.97 -10.39
N LYS A 138 13.66 3.37 -9.22
CA LYS A 138 13.61 2.56 -8.00
C LYS A 138 12.17 2.23 -7.57
N GLY A 139 11.24 3.16 -7.78
CA GLY A 139 9.83 2.97 -7.45
C GLY A 139 9.10 2.03 -8.40
N ALA A 140 9.39 2.12 -9.70
CA ALA A 140 8.80 1.29 -10.75
C ALA A 140 9.36 -0.15 -10.75
N TYR A 141 10.65 -0.32 -10.45
CA TYR A 141 11.34 -1.59 -10.62
C TYR A 141 11.93 -2.11 -9.30
N PRO A 142 11.28 -3.09 -8.64
CA PRO A 142 11.78 -3.66 -7.38
C PRO A 142 13.07 -4.47 -7.54
N GLU A 143 13.51 -4.77 -8.76
CA GLU A 143 14.79 -5.39 -9.10
C GLU A 143 15.98 -4.46 -8.85
N ILE A 144 15.75 -3.14 -8.83
CA ILE A 144 16.79 -2.13 -8.62
C ILE A 144 17.07 -2.00 -7.12
N ILE A 145 18.32 -2.25 -6.73
CA ILE A 145 18.81 -2.06 -5.35
C ILE A 145 19.21 -0.61 -5.14
N ALA A 146 19.98 -0.05 -6.08
CA ALA A 146 20.62 1.24 -5.93
C ALA A 146 20.81 1.91 -7.29
N THR A 147 20.93 3.23 -7.24
CA THR A 147 21.22 4.08 -8.40
C THR A 147 22.30 5.07 -8.02
N GLU A 148 23.28 5.29 -8.88
CA GLU A 148 24.39 6.21 -8.60
C GLU A 148 24.82 6.94 -9.88
N TRP A 149 24.91 8.27 -9.81
CA TRP A 149 25.46 9.07 -10.91
C TRP A 149 26.97 8.86 -11.02
N LYS A 150 27.43 8.34 -12.16
CA LYS A 150 28.88 8.20 -12.46
C LYS A 150 29.43 9.40 -13.21
N SER A 151 28.56 10.11 -13.92
CA SER A 151 28.88 11.36 -14.61
C SER A 151 27.62 12.23 -14.66
N SER A 152 27.70 13.40 -15.28
CA SER A 152 26.50 14.19 -15.59
C SER A 152 25.54 13.46 -16.53
N GLU A 153 26.05 12.53 -17.34
CA GLU A 153 25.33 11.85 -18.43
C GLU A 153 25.09 10.36 -18.19
N THR A 154 25.64 9.79 -17.13
CA THR A 154 25.61 8.35 -16.89
C THR A 154 25.08 8.03 -15.49
N LEU A 155 23.96 7.32 -15.45
CA LEU A 155 23.37 6.79 -14.22
C LEU A 155 23.63 5.29 -14.13
N GLU A 156 24.38 4.86 -13.12
CA GLU A 156 24.51 3.43 -12.79
C GLU A 156 23.22 2.95 -12.14
N VAL A 157 22.70 1.81 -12.61
CA VAL A 157 21.55 1.11 -12.06
C VAL A 157 22.01 -0.27 -11.62
N LEU A 158 21.99 -0.50 -10.31
CA LEU A 158 22.44 -1.74 -9.69
C LEU A 158 21.25 -2.67 -9.42
N LEU A 159 21.23 -3.81 -10.09
CA LEU A 159 20.20 -4.84 -9.96
C LEU A 159 20.54 -5.89 -8.91
N LYS A 160 19.50 -6.58 -8.43
CA LYS A 160 19.61 -7.79 -7.63
C LYS A 160 20.44 -8.88 -8.33
N PRO A 161 21.27 -9.66 -7.59
CA PRO A 161 22.09 -10.72 -8.18
C PRO A 161 21.27 -11.77 -8.97
N GLU A 162 20.04 -12.04 -8.53
CA GLU A 162 19.15 -13.01 -9.15
C GLU A 162 18.42 -12.50 -10.40
N THR A 163 18.51 -11.20 -10.71
CA THR A 163 17.84 -10.63 -11.88
C THR A 163 18.55 -11.05 -13.16
N ASP A 164 17.79 -11.41 -14.19
CA ASP A 164 18.34 -11.64 -15.53
C ASP A 164 18.59 -10.30 -16.21
N LEU A 165 19.86 -9.97 -16.47
CA LEU A 165 20.26 -8.68 -17.01
C LEU A 165 19.78 -8.47 -18.45
N GLU A 166 19.75 -9.51 -19.28
CA GLU A 166 19.36 -9.38 -20.69
C GLU A 166 17.85 -9.18 -20.81
N VAL A 167 17.08 -9.94 -20.03
CA VAL A 167 15.63 -9.82 -19.98
C VAL A 167 15.22 -8.46 -19.41
N PHE A 168 15.78 -8.07 -18.26
CA PHE A 168 15.51 -6.78 -17.65
C PHE A 168 15.94 -5.62 -18.56
N GLY A 169 17.11 -5.73 -19.19
CA GLY A 169 17.62 -4.71 -20.10
C GLY A 169 16.75 -4.48 -21.32
N THR A 170 16.25 -5.56 -21.91
CA THR A 170 15.32 -5.48 -23.05
C THR A 170 14.01 -4.82 -22.64
N PHE A 171 13.44 -5.26 -21.52
CA PHE A 171 12.20 -4.69 -20.99
C PHE A 171 12.35 -3.21 -20.62
N LEU A 172 13.41 -2.86 -19.89
CA LEU A 172 13.68 -1.48 -19.50
C LEU A 172 13.86 -0.60 -20.73
N LYS A 173 14.60 -1.05 -21.76
CA LYS A 173 14.78 -0.30 -22.99
C LYS A 173 13.45 0.05 -23.69
N ASP A 174 12.48 -0.86 -23.65
CA ASP A 174 11.18 -0.65 -24.29
C ASP A 174 10.27 0.26 -23.46
N GLU A 175 10.38 0.23 -22.13
CA GLU A 175 9.49 0.96 -21.20
C GLU A 175 10.06 2.28 -20.68
N VAL A 176 11.38 2.52 -20.77
CA VAL A 176 12.03 3.67 -20.13
C VAL A 176 11.50 5.02 -20.63
N LEU A 177 11.09 5.09 -21.89
CA LEU A 177 10.50 6.29 -22.50
C LEU A 177 9.07 6.58 -21.99
N ASN A 178 8.41 5.60 -21.36
CA ASN A 178 7.10 5.79 -20.74
C ASN A 178 7.21 6.34 -19.30
N LEU A 179 8.41 6.29 -18.69
CA LEU A 179 8.60 6.67 -17.29
C LEU A 179 8.94 8.14 -17.08
N ALA A 180 9.62 8.77 -18.03
CA ALA A 180 9.95 10.19 -17.94
C ALA A 180 10.20 10.78 -19.33
N ASP A 181 9.81 12.04 -19.48
CA ASP A 181 9.99 12.84 -20.69
C ASP A 181 10.86 14.06 -20.33
N PHE A 182 12.15 13.98 -20.66
CA PHE A 182 13.11 15.07 -20.47
C PHE A 182 14.02 15.21 -21.69
N ASP A 183 14.32 16.44 -22.11
CA ASP A 183 15.07 16.69 -23.36
C ASP A 183 16.55 16.25 -23.33
N ASP A 184 17.11 16.03 -22.15
CA ASP A 184 18.52 15.72 -21.95
C ASP A 184 18.86 14.26 -22.28
N HIS A 185 20.00 14.03 -22.94
CA HIS A 185 20.55 12.68 -23.12
C HIS A 185 21.00 12.06 -21.79
N LEU A 186 20.64 10.79 -21.57
CA LEU A 186 21.01 10.01 -20.40
C LEU A 186 21.37 8.56 -20.77
N ASP A 187 22.57 8.13 -20.39
CA ASP A 187 22.97 6.73 -20.45
C ASP A 187 22.69 6.02 -19.12
N LEU A 188 21.90 4.95 -19.18
CA LEU A 188 21.71 4.02 -18.07
C LEU A 188 22.73 2.88 -18.16
N MET A 189 23.66 2.84 -17.22
CA MET A 189 24.60 1.74 -17.06
C MET A 189 24.00 0.70 -16.11
N VAL A 190 23.36 -0.32 -16.67
CA VAL A 190 22.62 -1.33 -15.89
C VAL A 190 23.52 -2.54 -15.65
N LYS A 191 23.70 -2.92 -14.39
CA LYS A 191 24.55 -4.06 -14.00
C LYS A 191 23.99 -4.83 -12.81
N ARG A 192 24.44 -6.07 -12.63
CA ARG A 192 24.10 -6.87 -11.45
C ARG A 192 25.06 -6.66 -10.30
N ALA A 193 24.56 -6.74 -9.08
CA ALA A 193 25.40 -6.68 -7.90
C ALA A 193 26.39 -7.86 -7.87
N GLY A 194 27.68 -7.55 -7.76
CA GLY A 194 28.76 -8.53 -7.70
C GLY A 194 29.33 -8.95 -9.06
N GLU A 195 28.87 -8.35 -10.16
CA GLU A 195 29.38 -8.62 -11.51
C GLU A 195 29.90 -7.34 -12.19
N ASP A 196 30.93 -7.51 -13.04
CA ASP A 196 31.53 -6.42 -13.82
C ASP A 196 30.85 -6.23 -15.18
N TYR A 197 30.01 -7.18 -15.60
CA TYR A 197 29.28 -7.08 -16.86
C TYR A 197 28.10 -6.12 -16.71
N PHE A 198 27.98 -5.20 -17.67
CA PHE A 198 26.91 -4.21 -17.71
C PHE A 198 26.43 -4.00 -19.15
N ILE A 199 25.21 -3.50 -19.27
CA ILE A 199 24.63 -3.03 -20.53
C ILE A 199 24.39 -1.52 -20.42
N VAL A 200 24.40 -0.84 -21.57
CA VAL A 200 24.09 0.60 -21.63
C VAL A 200 22.80 0.79 -22.41
N ILE A 201 21.87 1.55 -21.82
CA ILE A 201 20.59 1.92 -22.42
C ILE A 201 20.55 3.44 -22.49
N GLY A 202 20.57 3.98 -23.71
CA GLY A 202 20.41 5.42 -23.93
C GLY A 202 18.94 5.82 -23.82
N VAL A 203 18.70 6.90 -23.10
CA VAL A 203 17.41 7.59 -22.98
C VAL A 203 17.58 8.97 -23.62
N ASN A 204 16.78 9.23 -24.66
CA ASN A 204 16.78 10.41 -25.53
C ASN A 204 18.06 10.64 -26.34
#